data_AF-A0A1B6HUF6-F1
#
_entry.id   AF-A0A1B6HUF6-F1
#
_cell.length_a   1.000
_cell.length_b   1.000
_cell.length_c   1.000
_cell.angle_alpha   90.00
_cell.angle_beta   90.00
_cell.angle_gamma   90.00
#
_symmetry.space_group_name_H-M   'P 1'
#
loop_
_entity.id
_entity.type
_entity.pdbx_description
1 polymer ?
#
loop_
_entity_poly.entity_id
_entity_poly.type
_entity_poly.pdbx_seq_one_letter_code
_entity_poly.pdbx_strand_id
1 'polypeptide(L)'
;MVTYEKGKFALQLLPSVSEPEVFVYITDFNRYMIKNGRELRLVYSPPLLAKMIKDKLNPRGSIENLTWALKKSAICSTDSTFCKEFYPTGYSALRVLLNELLLTKDLYKKALQTILNLIKSNYLKDLDKDFLLQLKKIIISDQPIEEGIIETA
;
A
#
# COMPACT_ATOMS: atom_id res chain seq x y z
N MET A 1 14.95 26.00 8.40
CA MET A 1 13.65 26.68 8.14
C MET A 1 12.84 25.76 7.26
N VAL A 2 11.68 25.26 7.71
CA VAL A 2 10.82 24.37 6.89
C VAL A 2 9.98 25.27 5.99
N THR A 3 10.37 25.42 4.74
CA THR A 3 9.58 26.14 3.73
C THR A 3 8.42 25.26 3.29
N TYR A 4 7.19 25.75 3.43
CA TYR A 4 5.99 25.06 2.95
C TYR A 4 6.01 25.05 1.42
N GLU A 5 6.34 23.92 0.82
CA GLU A 5 6.22 23.75 -0.63
C GLU A 5 4.82 23.22 -0.97
N LYS A 6 4.10 23.99 -1.78
CA LYS A 6 2.75 23.66 -2.24
C LYS A 6 2.75 22.27 -2.89
N GLY A 7 1.82 21.42 -2.48
CA GLY A 7 1.64 20.07 -3.03
C GLY A 7 2.52 18.98 -2.42
N LYS A 8 3.44 19.29 -1.50
CA LYS A 8 4.22 18.25 -0.78
C LYS A 8 3.42 17.54 0.30
N PHE A 9 2.43 18.21 0.87
CA PHE A 9 1.69 17.71 2.02
C PHE A 9 0.19 17.63 1.72
N ALA A 10 -0.48 16.74 2.45
CA ALA A 10 -1.93 16.56 2.45
C ALA A 10 -2.41 16.31 3.87
N LEU A 11 -3.73 16.45 4.07
CA LEU A 11 -4.38 16.10 5.33
C LEU A 11 -4.88 14.67 5.25
N GLN A 12 -4.80 13.97 6.39
CA GLN A 12 -5.34 12.63 6.54
C GLN A 12 -6.15 12.55 7.83
N LEU A 13 -7.31 11.89 7.75
CA LEU A 13 -8.15 11.65 8.92
C LEU A 13 -7.45 10.67 9.86
N LEU A 14 -7.41 11.01 11.15
CA LEU A 14 -6.97 10.05 12.17
C LEU A 14 -8.14 9.10 12.50
N PRO A 15 -7.87 7.78 12.65
CA PRO A 15 -8.89 6.84 13.10
C PRO A 15 -9.37 7.24 14.49
N SER A 16 -10.67 7.10 14.74
CA SER A 16 -11.17 7.16 16.12
C SER A 16 -10.74 5.91 16.87
N VAL A 17 -10.59 6.00 18.20
CA VAL A 17 -10.14 4.88 19.07
C VAL A 17 -10.98 3.60 18.89
N SER A 18 -12.22 3.73 18.41
CA SER A 18 -13.16 2.63 18.17
C SER A 18 -13.28 2.18 16.71
N GLU A 19 -12.57 2.79 15.78
CA GLU A 19 -12.62 2.46 14.35
C GLU A 19 -11.36 1.65 13.98
N PRO A 20 -11.45 0.61 13.12
CA PRO A 20 -10.26 -0.01 12.55
C PRO A 20 -9.36 1.08 11.91
N GLU A 21 -8.04 0.87 11.87
CA GLU A 21 -7.10 1.84 11.30
C GLU A 21 -7.37 2.08 9.80
N VAL A 22 -8.32 2.96 9.49
CA VAL A 22 -8.61 3.37 8.11
C VAL A 22 -7.77 4.60 7.80
N PHE A 23 -6.89 4.46 6.81
CA PHE A 23 -6.09 5.56 6.30
C PHE A 23 -6.93 6.26 5.25
N VAL A 24 -7.35 7.52 5.50
CA VAL A 24 -8.19 8.27 4.54
C VAL A 24 -7.61 9.63 4.25
N TYR A 25 -7.13 9.83 3.02
CA TYR A 25 -6.69 11.15 2.57
C TYR A 25 -7.89 12.09 2.41
N ILE A 26 -7.76 13.31 2.90
CA ILE A 26 -8.77 14.35 2.72
C ILE A 26 -8.55 15.03 1.37
N THR A 27 -9.63 15.12 0.61
CA THR A 27 -9.76 15.70 -0.72
C THR A 27 -10.93 16.69 -0.73
N ASP A 28 -11.04 17.51 -1.77
CA ASP A 28 -12.21 18.39 -1.93
C ASP A 28 -13.53 17.60 -2.02
N PHE A 29 -13.47 16.36 -2.52
CA PHE A 29 -14.64 15.50 -2.64
C PHE A 29 -15.11 14.97 -1.28
N ASN A 30 -14.19 14.53 -0.40
CA ASN A 30 -14.54 13.87 0.87
C ASN A 30 -14.34 14.75 2.11
N ARG A 31 -14.03 16.05 1.96
CA ARG A 31 -13.87 16.98 3.10
C ARG A 31 -15.10 17.10 4.01
N TYR A 32 -16.28 16.72 3.52
CA TYR A 32 -17.50 16.64 4.33
C TYR A 32 -17.40 15.60 5.46
N MET A 33 -16.44 14.67 5.39
CA MET A 33 -16.18 13.69 6.44
C MET A 33 -15.54 14.31 7.70
N ILE A 34 -15.02 15.53 7.60
CA ILE A 34 -14.40 16.24 8.73
C ILE A 34 -15.51 16.73 9.66
N LYS A 35 -15.58 16.14 10.86
CA LYS A 35 -16.50 16.55 11.94
C LYS A 35 -15.76 17.41 12.96
N ASN A 36 -16.48 18.31 13.63
CA ASN A 36 -15.91 19.09 14.73
C ASN A 36 -15.35 18.17 15.82
N GLY A 37 -14.16 18.50 16.33
CA GLY A 37 -13.44 17.69 17.32
C GLY A 37 -12.69 16.48 16.75
N ARG A 38 -12.72 16.23 15.44
CA ARG A 38 -11.83 15.22 14.80
C ARG A 38 -10.44 15.81 14.59
N GLU A 39 -9.43 15.03 14.94
CA GLU A 39 -8.04 15.37 14.66
C GLU A 39 -7.64 14.94 13.23
N LEU A 40 -6.81 15.77 12.60
CA LEU A 40 -6.21 15.51 11.30
C LEU A 40 -4.70 15.51 11.46
N ARG A 41 -4.02 14.66 10.69
CA ARG A 41 -2.56 14.69 10.60
C ARG A 41 -2.10 15.25 9.27
N LEU A 42 -1.02 16.02 9.32
CA LEU A 42 -0.28 16.46 8.13
C LEU A 42 0.66 15.33 7.68
N VAL A 43 0.52 14.90 6.44
CA VAL A 43 1.30 13.80 5.84
C VAL A 43 1.82 14.20 4.46
N TYR A 44 2.73 13.41 3.90
CA TYR A 44 3.10 13.56 2.49
C TYR A 44 1.88 13.36 1.59
N SER A 45 1.80 14.19 0.55
CA SER A 45 0.75 14.07 -0.46
C SER A 45 0.80 12.70 -1.15
N PRO A 46 -0.34 12.17 -1.61
CA PRO A 46 -0.39 10.86 -2.26
C PRO A 46 0.63 10.68 -3.40
N PRO A 47 0.83 11.65 -4.33
CA PRO A 47 1.82 11.51 -5.40
C PRO A 47 3.26 11.44 -4.87
N LEU A 48 3.61 12.27 -3.88
CA LEU A 48 4.94 12.29 -3.29
C LEU A 48 5.22 10.98 -2.54
N LEU A 49 4.26 10.51 -1.76
CA LEU A 49 4.39 9.25 -1.03
C LEU A 49 4.52 8.06 -1.99
N ALA A 50 3.71 8.01 -3.05
CA ALA A 50 3.80 6.97 -4.07
C ALA A 50 5.19 6.92 -4.72
N LYS A 51 5.75 8.09 -5.07
CA LYS A 51 7.12 8.21 -5.59
C LYS A 51 8.15 7.72 -4.57
N MET A 52 8.08 8.18 -3.31
CA MET A 52 9.00 7.76 -2.26
C MET A 52 8.98 6.26 -1.98
N ILE A 53 7.80 5.63 -2.07
CA ILE A 53 7.65 4.19 -1.94
C ILE A 53 8.30 3.49 -3.13
N LYS A 54 7.97 3.88 -4.37
CA LYS A 54 8.57 3.33 -5.59
C LYS A 54 10.11 3.36 -5.52
N ASP A 55 10.69 4.49 -5.15
CA ASP A 55 12.15 4.66 -5.09
C ASP A 55 12.81 3.73 -4.05
N LYS A 56 12.05 3.26 -3.06
CA LYS A 56 12.49 2.33 -2.01
C LYS A 56 12.10 0.87 -2.26
N LEU A 57 11.26 0.59 -3.26
CA LEU A 57 10.96 -0.77 -3.73
C LEU A 57 12.12 -1.29 -4.60
N ASN A 58 13.28 -1.46 -3.97
CA ASN A 58 14.48 -1.98 -4.61
C ASN A 58 14.98 -3.21 -3.82
N PRO A 59 14.95 -4.41 -4.42
CA PRO A 59 15.38 -5.64 -3.74
C PRO A 59 16.88 -5.68 -3.44
N ARG A 60 17.68 -4.88 -4.15
CA ARG A 60 19.12 -4.71 -3.91
C ARG A 60 19.43 -3.52 -3.01
N GLY A 61 18.41 -2.80 -2.56
CA GLY A 61 18.54 -1.65 -1.68
C GLY A 61 18.62 -2.06 -0.20
N SER A 62 18.59 -1.06 0.68
CA SER A 62 18.50 -1.30 2.13
C SER A 62 17.22 -2.06 2.49
N ILE A 63 17.36 -3.11 3.30
CA ILE A 63 16.23 -3.88 3.84
C ILE A 63 15.28 -3.01 4.66
N GLU A 64 15.80 -1.99 5.34
CA GLU A 64 15.00 -1.03 6.12
C GLU A 64 14.10 -0.20 5.20
N ASN A 65 14.66 0.30 4.09
CA ASN A 65 13.90 1.04 3.08
C ASN A 65 12.83 0.17 2.44
N LEU A 66 13.17 -1.07 2.09
CA LEU A 66 12.22 -2.03 1.51
C LEU A 66 11.10 -2.36 2.50
N THR A 67 11.44 -2.63 3.76
CA THR A 67 10.49 -2.89 4.84
C THR A 67 9.54 -1.72 5.03
N TRP A 68 10.07 -0.50 5.09
CA TRP A 68 9.27 0.72 5.19
C TRP A 68 8.33 0.88 3.99
N ALA A 69 8.83 0.68 2.77
CA ALA A 69 8.06 0.86 1.54
C ALA A 69 6.90 -0.13 1.46
N LEU A 70 7.13 -1.41 1.78
CA LEU A 70 6.11 -2.45 1.77
C LEU A 70 5.07 -2.27 2.88
N LYS A 71 5.50 -1.92 4.10
CA LYS A 71 4.56 -1.63 5.19
C LYS A 71 3.70 -0.41 4.86
N LYS A 72 4.31 0.68 4.34
CA LYS A 72 3.57 1.90 3.98
C LYS A 72 2.62 1.69 2.82
N SER A 73 3.03 0.98 1.76
CA SER A 73 2.14 0.68 0.63
C SER A 73 0.96 -0.21 1.03
N ALA A 74 1.18 -1.23 1.86
CA ALA A 74 0.11 -2.11 2.33
C ALA A 74 -0.96 -1.36 3.13
N ILE A 75 -0.54 -0.41 3.94
CA ILE A 75 -1.42 0.42 4.76
C ILE A 75 -2.14 1.47 3.90
N CYS A 76 -1.39 2.26 3.13
CA CYS A 76 -1.94 3.39 2.38
C CYS A 76 -2.81 2.96 1.21
N SER A 77 -2.62 1.76 0.66
CA SER A 77 -3.47 1.21 -0.40
C SER A 77 -4.92 0.93 0.04
N THR A 78 -5.23 1.02 1.33
CA THR A 78 -6.63 1.03 1.79
C THR A 78 -7.39 2.29 1.34
N ASP A 79 -6.68 3.37 0.99
CA ASP A 79 -7.23 4.62 0.49
C ASP A 79 -7.24 4.66 -1.05
N SER A 80 -8.39 4.98 -1.65
CA SER A 80 -8.52 5.06 -3.11
C SER A 80 -7.77 6.25 -3.73
N THR A 81 -7.54 7.34 -2.98
CA THR A 81 -6.75 8.49 -3.43
C THR A 81 -5.28 8.10 -3.55
N PHE A 82 -4.75 7.36 -2.59
CA PHE A 82 -3.40 6.80 -2.69
C PHE A 82 -3.28 5.77 -3.83
N CYS A 83 -4.24 4.86 -3.96
CA CYS A 83 -4.23 3.86 -5.03
C CYS A 83 -4.18 4.51 -6.42
N LYS A 84 -4.90 5.63 -6.62
CA LYS A 84 -4.88 6.41 -7.86
C LYS A 84 -3.47 6.82 -8.29
N GLU A 85 -2.67 7.27 -7.33
CA GLU A 85 -1.31 7.77 -7.59
C GLU A 85 -0.27 6.66 -7.60
N PHE A 86 -0.46 5.64 -6.75
CA PHE A 86 0.48 4.53 -6.62
C PHE A 86 0.42 3.55 -7.78
N TYR A 87 -0.77 3.25 -8.31
CA TYR A 87 -0.92 2.29 -9.41
C TYR A 87 -0.01 2.62 -10.61
N PRO A 88 -0.09 3.80 -11.25
CA PRO A 88 0.77 4.11 -12.40
C PRO A 88 2.25 4.28 -12.03
N THR A 89 2.56 4.60 -10.76
CA THR A 89 3.92 4.98 -10.34
C THR A 89 4.74 3.80 -9.82
N GLY A 90 4.12 2.91 -9.04
CA GLY A 90 4.81 1.92 -8.19
C GLY A 90 4.38 0.48 -8.38
N TYR A 91 3.26 0.19 -9.05
CA TYR A 91 2.78 -1.19 -9.25
C TYR A 91 3.79 -2.07 -9.99
N SER A 92 4.42 -1.56 -11.06
CA SER A 92 5.41 -2.32 -11.83
C SER A 92 6.64 -2.69 -10.99
N ALA A 93 7.14 -1.76 -10.17
CA ALA A 93 8.23 -2.03 -9.23
C ALA A 93 7.86 -3.11 -8.21
N LEU A 94 6.62 -3.04 -7.68
CA LEU A 94 6.09 -4.05 -6.77
C LEU A 94 5.98 -5.43 -7.42
N ARG A 95 5.55 -5.50 -8.70
CA ARG A 95 5.45 -6.75 -9.46
C ARG A 95 6.82 -7.39 -9.69
N VAL A 96 7.83 -6.61 -10.05
CA VAL A 96 9.20 -7.10 -10.20
C VAL A 96 9.71 -7.67 -8.88
N LEU A 97 9.47 -6.97 -7.78
CA LEU A 97 9.91 -7.39 -6.45
C LEU A 97 9.35 -8.77 -6.04
N LEU A 98 8.11 -9.11 -6.41
CA LEU A 98 7.52 -10.41 -6.07
C LEU A 98 8.23 -11.61 -6.72
N ASN A 99 9.00 -11.38 -7.78
CA ASN A 99 9.80 -12.43 -8.43
C ASN A 99 11.15 -12.66 -7.74
N GLU A 100 11.52 -11.83 -6.75
CA GLU A 100 12.77 -11.94 -6.03
C GLU A 100 12.69 -13.00 -4.92
N LEU A 101 13.68 -13.89 -4.88
CA LEU A 101 13.72 -15.01 -3.92
C LEU A 101 13.99 -14.58 -2.47
N LEU A 102 14.42 -13.33 -2.26
CA LEU A 102 14.95 -12.85 -0.99
C LEU A 102 13.89 -12.22 -0.06
N LEU A 103 12.62 -12.17 -0.46
CA LEU A 103 11.56 -11.59 0.38
C LEU A 103 11.21 -12.51 1.55
N THR A 104 11.22 -11.97 2.76
CA THR A 104 10.67 -12.66 3.92
C THR A 104 9.14 -12.82 3.77
N LYS A 105 8.56 -13.82 4.44
CA LYS A 105 7.11 -14.08 4.40
C LYS A 105 6.27 -12.85 4.77
N ASP A 106 6.69 -12.09 5.79
CA ASP A 106 5.97 -10.86 6.21
C ASP A 106 5.98 -9.80 5.10
N LEU A 107 7.16 -9.51 4.52
CA LEU A 107 7.28 -8.53 3.44
C LEU A 107 6.50 -8.95 2.20
N TYR A 108 6.52 -10.24 1.87
CA TYR A 108 5.72 -10.81 0.80
C TYR A 108 4.22 -10.61 1.04
N LYS A 109 3.74 -10.89 2.27
CA LYS A 109 2.34 -10.66 2.67
C LYS A 109 1.95 -9.19 2.50
N LYS A 110 2.81 -8.23 2.88
CA LYS A 110 2.54 -6.79 2.69
C LYS A 110 2.49 -6.40 1.20
N ALA A 111 3.34 -6.99 0.36
CA ALA A 111 3.29 -6.77 -1.08
C ALA A 111 1.96 -7.28 -1.68
N LEU A 112 1.56 -8.51 -1.34
CA LEU A 112 0.27 -9.07 -1.77
C LEU A 112 -0.93 -8.26 -1.25
N GLN A 113 -0.90 -7.81 0.00
CA GLN A 113 -1.96 -6.96 0.57
C GLN A 113 -2.14 -5.68 -0.26
N THR A 114 -1.04 -5.06 -0.68
CA THR A 114 -1.09 -3.87 -1.54
C THR A 114 -1.76 -4.18 -2.88
N ILE A 115 -1.41 -5.30 -3.52
CA ILE A 115 -2.03 -5.72 -4.77
C ILE A 115 -3.53 -6.01 -4.59
N LEU A 116 -3.90 -6.73 -3.53
CA LEU A 116 -5.30 -7.00 -3.20
C LEU A 116 -6.09 -5.70 -3.03
N ASN A 117 -5.52 -4.71 -2.34
CA ASN A 117 -6.16 -3.42 -2.15
C ASN A 117 -6.31 -2.62 -3.46
N LEU A 118 -5.36 -2.74 -4.39
CA LEU A 118 -5.48 -2.16 -5.74
C LEU A 118 -6.61 -2.81 -6.56
N ILE A 119 -6.83 -4.12 -6.40
CA ILE A 119 -7.94 -4.85 -7.01
C ILE A 119 -9.27 -4.39 -6.38
N LYS A 120 -9.36 -4.41 -5.03
CA LYS A 120 -10.55 -3.95 -4.28
C LYS A 120 -10.93 -2.50 -4.61
N SER A 121 -9.93 -1.65 -4.87
CA SER A 121 -10.12 -0.25 -5.27
C SER A 121 -10.37 -0.04 -6.77
N ASN A 122 -10.51 -1.12 -7.56
CA ASN A 122 -10.79 -1.12 -9.00
C ASN A 122 -9.69 -0.47 -9.87
N TYR A 123 -8.46 -0.37 -9.38
CA TYR A 123 -7.30 0.14 -10.15
C TYR A 123 -6.56 -0.98 -10.88
N LEU A 124 -6.57 -2.20 -10.35
CA LEU A 124 -6.03 -3.39 -11.01
C LEU A 124 -7.18 -4.33 -11.39
N LYS A 125 -7.56 -4.33 -12.66
CA LYS A 125 -8.71 -5.10 -13.16
C LYS A 125 -8.31 -6.45 -13.74
N ASP A 126 -7.18 -6.48 -14.43
CA ASP A 126 -6.69 -7.67 -15.13
C ASP A 126 -5.39 -8.14 -14.48
N LEU A 127 -5.33 -9.44 -14.18
CA LEU A 127 -4.11 -10.10 -13.73
C LEU A 127 -3.51 -10.85 -14.92
N ASP A 128 -2.26 -10.52 -15.24
CA ASP A 128 -1.54 -11.21 -16.30
C ASP A 128 -1.32 -12.70 -15.96
N LYS A 129 -1.19 -13.53 -17.01
CA LYS A 129 -1.01 -14.98 -16.87
C LYS A 129 0.22 -15.32 -16.02
N ASP A 130 1.29 -14.55 -16.13
CA ASP A 130 2.54 -14.80 -15.40
C ASP A 130 2.33 -14.61 -13.90
N PHE A 131 1.54 -13.60 -13.49
CA PHE A 131 1.16 -13.38 -12.12
C PHE A 131 0.28 -14.50 -11.59
N LEU A 132 -0.71 -14.94 -12.37
CA LEU A 132 -1.60 -16.03 -11.97
C LEU A 132 -0.81 -17.33 -11.77
N LEU A 133 0.16 -17.61 -12.65
CA LEU A 133 1.07 -18.74 -12.50
C LEU A 133 1.95 -18.61 -11.26
N GLN A 134 2.42 -17.40 -10.94
CA GLN A 134 3.18 -17.12 -9.73
C GLN A 134 2.34 -17.37 -8.46
N LEU A 135 1.11 -16.85 -8.41
CA LEU A 135 0.17 -17.10 -7.31
C LEU A 135 -0.14 -18.59 -7.15
N LYS A 136 -0.36 -19.30 -8.25
CA LYS A 136 -0.56 -20.75 -8.26
C LYS A 136 0.64 -21.49 -7.67
N LYS A 137 1.88 -21.12 -8.04
CA LYS A 137 3.09 -21.73 -7.47
C LYS A 137 3.20 -21.52 -5.96
N ILE A 138 2.77 -20.37 -5.45
CA ILE A 138 2.78 -20.08 -4.00
C ILE A 138 1.78 -20.97 -3.27
N ILE A 139 0.55 -21.07 -3.79
CA ILE A 139 -0.51 -21.89 -3.19
C ILE A 139 -0.13 -23.38 -3.18
N ILE A 140 0.53 -23.86 -4.24
CA ILE A 140 0.91 -25.27 -4.41
C ILE A 140 2.27 -25.58 -3.77
N SER A 141 3.06 -24.58 -3.37
CA SER A 141 4.31 -24.85 -2.67
C SER A 141 4.01 -25.56 -1.34
N ASP A 142 4.78 -26.60 -1.01
CA ASP A 142 4.67 -27.37 0.25
C ASP A 142 4.99 -26.54 1.52
N GLN A 143 4.94 -25.22 1.43
CA GLN A 143 5.06 -24.37 2.59
C GLN A 143 3.76 -24.46 3.40
N PRO A 144 3.83 -24.81 4.69
CA PRO A 144 2.65 -24.79 5.55
C PRO A 144 2.06 -23.37 5.54
N ILE A 145 0.81 -23.27 5.08
CA ILE A 145 0.00 -22.06 5.18
C ILE A 145 -0.48 -22.02 6.63
N GLU A 146 -0.06 -21.00 7.40
CA GLU A 146 -0.57 -20.81 8.76
C GLU A 146 -2.09 -20.58 8.72
N GLU A 147 -2.86 -21.33 9.50
CA GLU A 147 -4.33 -21.25 9.54
C GLU A 147 -4.87 -19.83 9.78
N GLY A 148 -4.11 -18.97 10.47
CA GLY A 148 -4.45 -17.55 10.69
C GLY A 148 -4.37 -16.65 9.45
N ILE A 149 -3.99 -17.20 8.28
CA ILE A 149 -3.98 -16.49 6.98
C ILE A 149 -5.26 -16.77 6.20
N ILE A 150 -5.98 -17.85 6.50
CA ILE A 150 -7.24 -18.19 5.85
C ILE A 150 -8.32 -17.31 6.48
N GLU A 151 -8.88 -16.41 5.69
CA GLU A 151 -10.06 -15.63 6.07
C GLU A 151 -11.22 -16.62 6.23
N THR A 152 -11.58 -16.96 7.47
CA THR A 152 -12.78 -17.76 7.75
C THR A 152 -14.01 -16.88 7.53
N ALA A 153 -14.90 -17.32 6.66
CA ALA A 153 -16.18 -16.68 6.35
C ALA A 153 -17.10 -16.56 7.57
#